data_AF-A0A0P4W3X3-F1
#
_entry.id   AF-A0A0P4W3X3-F1
#
_cell.length_a   1.000
_cell.length_b   1.000
_cell.length_c   1.000
_cell.angle_alpha   90.00
_cell.angle_beta   90.00
_cell.angle_gamma   90.00
#
_symmetry.space_group_name_H-M   'P 1'
#
loop_
_entity.id
_entity.type
_entity.pdbx_description
1 polymer ?
#
loop_
_entity_poly.entity_id
_entity_poly.type
_entity_poly.pdbx_seq_one_letter_code
_entity_poly.pdbx_strand_id
1 'polypeptide(L)'
;MVVHILSSLAENKILCDVSEQSAWWIAVRDKLVASEQPFHAYMAALLCRGVHATLETKAYQNKEDSTKTGRSREDKEGLTQPTAKFMSLNDWEGLSMEMVEWNLVLWQLGCLLPLNRLSSCLPSNGPERKLKLEVSVKNLLDKGKGYVAELVANWFIGSGIPLSTIKKILTRHDEQTRKKHQVDAEDEEETKAVPDDETSCEEKTDGELGDHEEIFNLLEKVGEKFPHSVAGDSVLTNMAWELAAAWHKNPDDVAKLSQAVAHIGEIKNSHIRHGVAVMIWETWVSRSIQSALGLVEKVGRLPKDRLCRRDLGLCEHSLALVFKAASELLEQVLEANVVCEVEKPLVLSADRFWIGQEGSPSLVELTIMQKMTCYDLVYHHHQLLYVLFFIAHHNLKNMKPLSCFDGKGRSVFFKPLSTSWTFEAQADPSVSKARMSLMCKVISTTVNALPENTSPSQGIAPSVRRALDLTRGWNMAVDPLNRQYICELYNSGFDKQAEEIIPLVSDRALLGSQLVLLSGQRLHHHLATSTHAAHHQALTSPAITEWLKTLDSGSLRCTGLSLKQSLELLNHALHLLVEGSQEYRMATALHQTFSAFIQDEEADLPT
;
A
#
# COMPACT_ATOMS: atom_id res chain seq x y z
N MET A 1 32.82 -11.03 40.75
CA MET A 1 32.88 -11.12 42.22
C MET A 1 31.56 -11.61 42.82
N VAL A 2 30.43 -10.92 42.65
CA VAL A 2 29.12 -11.35 43.20
C VAL A 2 28.66 -12.71 42.67
N VAL A 3 28.69 -12.96 41.35
CA VAL A 3 28.32 -14.27 40.77
C VAL A 3 29.25 -15.39 41.25
N HIS A 4 30.54 -15.09 41.40
CA HIS A 4 31.53 -16.04 41.90
C HIS A 4 31.27 -16.42 43.37
N ILE A 5 30.92 -15.44 44.20
CA ILE A 5 30.55 -15.62 45.62
C ILE A 5 29.22 -16.39 45.74
N LEU A 6 28.23 -16.07 44.91
CA LEU A 6 26.95 -16.81 44.87
C LEU A 6 27.14 -18.25 44.37
N SER A 7 28.05 -18.48 43.42
CA SER A 7 28.38 -19.83 42.96
C SER A 7 29.18 -20.64 44.00
N SER A 8 30.09 -20.01 44.75
CA SER A 8 30.77 -20.70 45.85
C SER A 8 29.81 -21.03 46.99
N LEU A 9 28.76 -20.23 47.21
CA LEU A 9 27.76 -20.51 48.26
C LEU A 9 26.80 -21.67 47.91
N ALA A 10 26.69 -22.06 46.63
CA ALA A 10 25.82 -23.15 46.18
C ALA A 10 26.58 -24.48 45.91
N GLU A 11 27.83 -24.54 46.38
CA GLU A 11 28.88 -25.59 46.44
C GLU A 11 28.58 -27.04 45.99
N ASN A 12 27.35 -27.57 46.08
CA ASN A 12 27.01 -28.96 45.74
C ASN A 12 25.85 -29.14 44.74
N LYS A 13 25.33 -28.06 44.12
CA LYS A 13 24.19 -28.13 43.16
C LYS A 13 24.49 -27.57 41.76
N ILE A 14 25.71 -27.09 41.53
CA ILE A 14 26.09 -26.31 40.33
C ILE A 14 26.82 -27.15 39.28
N LEU A 15 27.56 -28.18 39.71
CA LEU A 15 28.28 -29.09 38.83
C LEU A 15 27.47 -30.39 38.72
N CYS A 16 27.19 -30.79 37.49
CA CYS A 16 26.49 -32.03 37.13
C CYS A 16 27.41 -32.86 36.21
N ASP A 17 27.02 -34.10 35.93
CA ASP A 17 27.75 -34.92 34.96
C ASP A 17 27.71 -34.28 33.55
N VAL A 18 28.65 -34.68 32.69
CA VAL A 18 28.86 -34.08 31.35
C VAL A 18 27.59 -34.10 30.49
N SER A 19 26.68 -35.04 30.73
CA SER A 19 25.39 -35.18 30.02
C SER A 19 24.19 -34.54 30.72
N GLU A 20 24.37 -34.03 31.94
CA GLU A 20 23.30 -33.50 32.78
C GLU A 20 23.33 -31.97 32.88
N GLN A 21 22.20 -31.38 33.28
CA GLN A 21 22.05 -29.94 33.46
C GLN A 21 21.77 -29.62 34.93
N SER A 22 22.39 -28.55 35.44
CA SER A 22 22.14 -28.07 36.79
C SER A 22 20.83 -27.28 36.84
N ALA A 23 19.92 -27.69 37.72
CA ALA A 23 18.69 -26.94 38.00
C ALA A 23 18.95 -25.48 38.40
N TRP A 24 20.11 -25.18 39.01
CA TRP A 24 20.49 -23.81 39.34
C TRP A 24 20.87 -23.01 38.09
N TRP A 25 21.68 -23.57 37.19
CA TRP A 25 22.04 -22.90 35.94
C TRP A 25 20.86 -22.74 34.98
N ILE A 26 19.94 -23.72 34.94
CA ILE A 26 18.67 -23.59 34.22
C ILE A 26 17.90 -22.35 34.72
N ALA A 27 17.69 -22.23 36.04
CA ALA A 27 16.97 -21.08 36.61
C ALA A 27 17.66 -19.73 36.35
N VAL A 28 18.99 -19.71 36.23
CA VAL A 28 19.74 -18.51 35.83
C VAL A 28 19.53 -18.21 34.35
N ARG A 29 19.67 -19.20 33.46
CA ARG A 29 19.43 -19.06 32.02
C ARG A 29 18.02 -18.54 31.74
N ASP A 30 17.01 -19.11 32.37
CA ASP A 30 15.60 -18.71 32.22
C ASP A 30 15.38 -17.22 32.53
N LYS A 31 16.01 -16.72 33.61
CA LYS A 31 15.93 -15.30 33.97
C LYS A 31 16.66 -14.39 32.98
N LEU A 32 17.77 -14.85 32.41
CA LEU A 32 18.54 -14.09 31.42
C LEU A 32 17.81 -14.02 30.07
N VAL A 33 17.26 -15.15 29.61
CA VAL A 33 16.45 -15.27 28.39
C VAL A 33 15.16 -14.46 28.48
N ALA A 34 14.57 -14.34 29.67
CA ALA A 34 13.37 -13.53 29.92
C ALA A 34 13.65 -12.02 30.13
N SER A 35 14.92 -11.61 30.22
CA SER A 35 15.27 -10.21 30.49
C SER A 35 15.00 -9.31 29.27
N GLU A 36 14.29 -8.20 29.50
CA GLU A 36 14.06 -7.13 28.50
C GLU A 36 15.25 -6.17 28.35
N GLN A 37 16.42 -6.55 28.86
CA GLN A 37 17.66 -5.79 28.73
C GLN A 37 18.72 -6.68 28.08
N PRO A 38 18.66 -6.89 26.74
CA PRO A 38 19.47 -7.89 26.05
C PRO A 38 20.98 -7.70 26.27
N PHE A 39 21.46 -6.45 26.27
CA PHE A 39 22.87 -6.15 26.52
C PHE A 39 23.31 -6.59 27.93
N HIS A 40 22.55 -6.22 28.96
CA HIS A 40 22.86 -6.59 30.34
C HIS A 40 22.76 -8.12 30.55
N ALA A 41 21.76 -8.75 29.94
CA ALA A 41 21.58 -10.20 29.99
C ALA A 41 22.73 -10.94 29.29
N TYR A 42 23.17 -10.46 28.13
CA TYR A 42 24.31 -11.01 27.39
C TYR A 42 25.62 -10.92 28.21
N MET A 43 25.89 -9.75 28.81
CA MET A 43 27.06 -9.58 29.68
C MET A 43 27.01 -10.48 30.91
N ALA A 44 25.83 -10.62 31.53
CA ALA A 44 25.63 -11.53 32.65
C ALA A 44 25.80 -13.01 32.25
N ALA A 45 25.31 -13.41 31.07
CA ALA A 45 25.48 -14.75 30.52
C ALA A 45 26.97 -15.07 30.25
N LEU A 46 27.74 -14.10 29.71
CA LEU A 46 29.18 -14.26 29.49
C LEU A 46 29.92 -14.51 30.81
N LEU A 47 29.57 -13.75 31.85
CA LEU A 47 30.14 -13.95 33.19
C LEU A 47 29.74 -15.30 33.79
N CYS A 48 28.48 -15.73 33.64
CA CYS A 48 28.01 -17.02 34.14
C CYS A 48 28.71 -18.19 33.45
N ARG A 49 28.85 -18.14 32.12
CA ARG A 49 29.62 -19.12 31.34
C ARG A 49 31.08 -19.17 31.78
N GLY A 50 31.72 -18.01 31.96
CA GLY A 50 33.12 -17.96 32.42
C GLY A 50 33.31 -18.55 33.82
N VAL A 51 32.36 -18.30 34.73
CA VAL A 51 32.34 -18.91 36.06
C VAL A 51 32.16 -20.43 35.95
N HIS A 52 31.21 -20.90 35.14
CA HIS A 52 30.99 -22.33 34.90
C HIS A 52 32.25 -23.02 34.36
N ALA A 53 32.87 -22.48 33.31
CA ALA A 53 34.10 -23.02 32.73
C ALA A 53 35.26 -23.08 33.76
N THR A 54 35.35 -22.07 34.64
CA THR A 54 36.34 -22.06 35.73
C THR A 54 36.06 -23.13 36.80
N LEU A 55 34.79 -23.40 37.10
CA LEU A 55 34.40 -24.44 38.05
C LEU A 55 34.63 -25.84 37.46
N GLU A 56 34.31 -26.03 36.18
CA GLU A 56 34.50 -27.27 35.45
C GLU A 56 36.00 -27.63 35.34
N THR A 57 36.83 -26.67 34.92
CA THR A 57 38.30 -26.85 34.88
C THR A 57 38.90 -27.21 36.24
N LYS A 58 38.45 -26.56 37.33
CA LYS A 58 38.87 -26.91 38.70
C LYS A 58 38.41 -28.32 39.10
N ALA A 59 37.19 -28.71 38.73
CA ALA A 59 36.68 -30.05 39.02
C ALA A 59 37.49 -31.14 38.28
N TYR A 60 37.89 -30.90 37.03
CA TYR A 60 38.76 -31.79 36.27
C TYR A 60 40.19 -31.85 36.84
N GLN A 61 40.79 -30.71 37.19
CA GLN A 61 42.11 -30.67 37.84
C GLN A 61 42.11 -31.45 39.16
N ASN A 62 41.07 -31.30 39.98
CA ASN A 62 40.92 -32.07 41.22
C ASN A 62 40.76 -33.59 40.95
N LYS A 63 40.07 -34.00 39.87
CA LYS A 63 39.98 -35.41 39.47
C LYS A 63 41.33 -35.96 38.98
N GLU A 64 42.10 -35.19 38.22
CA GLU A 64 43.47 -35.58 37.82
C GLU A 64 44.44 -35.64 39.00
N ASP A 65 44.36 -34.71 39.95
CA ASP A 65 45.24 -34.70 41.12
C ASP A 65 44.87 -35.83 42.10
N SER A 66 43.59 -36.20 42.19
CA SER A 66 43.13 -37.39 42.94
C SER A 66 43.56 -38.71 42.31
N THR A 67 43.74 -38.76 40.98
CA THR A 67 44.22 -39.97 40.27
C THR A 67 45.75 -40.05 40.24
N LYS A 68 46.46 -38.92 40.25
CA LYS A 68 47.93 -38.86 40.38
C LYS A 68 48.42 -39.17 41.81
N THR A 69 47.62 -38.87 42.84
CA THR A 69 47.93 -39.24 44.24
C THR A 69 47.78 -40.73 44.54
N GLY A 70 47.28 -41.54 43.59
CA GLY A 70 47.20 -43.01 43.69
C GLY A 70 48.33 -43.80 43.02
N ARG A 71 49.29 -43.15 42.35
CA ARG A 71 50.45 -43.84 41.74
C ARG A 71 51.77 -43.33 42.31
N SER A 72 52.45 -44.24 43.00
CA SER A 72 53.74 -44.04 43.64
C SER A 72 54.77 -43.37 42.73
N ARG A 73 55.35 -42.31 43.29
CA ARG A 73 56.63 -41.66 43.05
C ARG A 73 57.66 -42.52 42.30
N GLU A 74 58.04 -42.09 41.10
CA GLU A 74 59.40 -42.23 40.55
C GLU A 74 59.66 -41.12 39.53
N ASP A 75 60.86 -40.57 39.60
CA ASP A 75 61.29 -39.27 39.08
C ASP A 75 61.37 -39.18 37.54
N LYS A 76 61.09 -37.98 36.99
CA LYS A 76 62.07 -37.27 36.13
C LYS A 76 61.68 -35.83 35.85
N GLU A 77 62.66 -34.97 36.11
CA GLU A 77 62.73 -33.54 35.84
C GLU A 77 62.49 -33.22 34.36
N GLY A 78 61.77 -32.13 34.10
CA GLY A 78 61.48 -31.62 32.76
C GLY A 78 60.77 -30.28 32.82
N LEU A 79 61.54 -29.24 33.10
CA LEU A 79 61.14 -27.82 33.11
C LEU A 79 60.40 -27.46 31.81
N THR A 80 59.08 -27.28 31.83
CA THR A 80 58.33 -26.61 30.74
C THR A 80 57.14 -25.83 31.28
N GLN A 81 56.94 -24.65 30.69
CA GLN A 81 56.02 -23.57 31.06
C GLN A 81 54.53 -24.00 31.09
N PRO A 82 53.68 -23.39 31.93
CA PRO A 82 52.30 -23.81 32.15
C PRO A 82 51.28 -23.28 31.11
N THR A 83 51.65 -23.10 29.84
CA THR A 83 50.78 -22.40 28.87
C THR A 83 50.54 -23.09 27.53
N ALA A 84 51.05 -24.30 27.27
CA ALA A 84 50.97 -24.88 25.92
C ALA A 84 50.63 -26.38 25.85
N LYS A 85 49.82 -26.90 26.77
CA LYS A 85 49.38 -28.32 26.72
C LYS A 85 47.89 -28.51 27.03
N PHE A 86 47.04 -27.66 26.47
CA PHE A 86 45.58 -27.84 26.44
C PHE A 86 45.07 -27.85 25.00
N MET A 87 45.68 -28.65 24.13
CA MET A 87 45.14 -29.00 22.81
C MET A 87 45.73 -30.35 22.41
N SER A 88 45.31 -31.44 23.05
CA SER A 88 45.50 -32.76 22.46
C SER A 88 44.57 -33.79 23.10
N LEU A 89 43.73 -34.36 22.23
CA LEU A 89 43.08 -35.68 22.33
C LEU A 89 41.78 -35.79 23.16
N ASN A 90 40.73 -35.03 22.79
CA ASN A 90 39.31 -35.47 22.83
C ASN A 90 38.32 -34.38 22.34
N ASP A 91 38.61 -33.72 21.21
CA ASP A 91 37.92 -32.49 20.79
C ASP A 91 36.42 -32.62 20.43
N TRP A 92 35.82 -33.82 20.55
CA TRP A 92 34.38 -34.05 20.41
C TRP A 92 33.70 -34.70 21.63
N GLU A 93 34.45 -35.18 22.63
CA GLU A 93 33.91 -35.80 23.86
C GLU A 93 33.93 -34.85 25.07
N GLY A 94 34.45 -33.63 24.91
CA GLY A 94 34.69 -32.68 26.01
C GLY A 94 33.69 -31.54 26.19
N LEU A 95 32.59 -31.49 25.41
CA LEU A 95 31.57 -30.45 25.58
C LEU A 95 30.51 -30.93 26.56
N SER A 96 30.53 -30.39 27.79
CA SER A 96 29.44 -30.59 28.72
C SER A 96 28.14 -30.00 28.18
N MET A 97 27.02 -30.66 28.47
CA MET A 97 25.69 -30.19 28.10
C MET A 97 25.46 -28.76 28.60
N GLU A 98 25.95 -28.43 29.80
CA GLU A 98 25.93 -27.07 30.34
C GLU A 98 26.66 -26.06 29.45
N MET A 99 27.85 -26.40 28.93
CA MET A 99 28.58 -25.51 28.03
C MET A 99 27.85 -25.30 26.70
N VAL A 100 27.20 -26.33 26.17
CA VAL A 100 26.34 -26.23 24.97
C VAL A 100 25.16 -25.28 25.22
N GLU A 101 24.48 -25.42 26.35
CA GLU A 101 23.36 -24.53 26.73
C GLU A 101 23.80 -23.07 26.95
N TRP A 102 24.97 -22.85 27.56
CA TRP A 102 25.53 -21.51 27.69
C TRP A 102 25.89 -20.89 26.33
N ASN A 103 26.44 -21.69 25.41
CA ASN A 103 26.71 -21.25 24.04
C ASN A 103 25.41 -20.88 23.32
N LEU A 104 24.36 -21.68 23.47
CA LEU A 104 23.05 -21.43 22.89
C LEU A 104 22.44 -20.12 23.42
N VAL A 105 22.38 -19.94 24.74
CA VAL A 105 21.83 -18.71 25.35
C VAL A 105 22.64 -17.48 24.95
N LEU A 106 23.97 -17.58 24.92
CA LEU A 106 24.82 -16.48 24.46
C LEU A 106 24.57 -16.13 23.00
N TRP A 107 24.44 -17.14 22.14
CA TRP A 107 24.14 -16.93 20.74
C TRP A 107 22.77 -16.29 20.56
N GLN A 108 21.73 -16.79 21.24
CA GLN A 108 20.38 -16.23 21.20
C GLN A 108 20.34 -14.78 21.68
N LEU A 109 20.96 -14.48 22.83
CA LEU A 109 21.07 -13.11 23.35
C LEU A 109 21.92 -12.22 22.44
N GLY A 110 22.96 -12.77 21.81
CA GLY A 110 23.79 -12.10 20.82
C GLY A 110 23.00 -11.66 19.59
N CYS A 111 22.05 -12.48 19.12
CA CYS A 111 21.15 -12.12 18.02
C CYS A 111 20.24 -10.92 18.36
N LEU A 112 19.94 -10.67 19.64
CA LEU A 112 19.10 -9.53 20.05
C LEU A 112 19.84 -8.20 20.14
N LEU A 113 21.18 -8.19 20.18
CA LEU A 113 21.95 -6.96 20.35
C LEU A 113 21.75 -5.95 19.21
N PRO A 114 21.79 -6.35 17.91
CA PRO A 114 21.49 -5.43 16.81
C PRO A 114 20.05 -4.89 16.87
N LEU A 115 19.07 -5.74 17.20
CA LEU A 115 17.66 -5.33 17.36
C LEU A 115 17.48 -4.31 18.47
N ASN A 116 18.12 -4.53 19.63
CA ASN A 116 18.07 -3.60 20.76
C ASN A 116 18.76 -2.26 20.44
N ARG A 117 19.76 -2.27 19.55
CA ARG A 117 20.40 -1.04 19.08
C ARG A 117 19.50 -0.29 18.10
N LEU A 118 18.85 -1.00 17.17
CA LEU A 118 17.87 -0.43 16.25
C LEU A 118 16.72 0.22 17.02
N SER A 119 16.15 -0.45 18.01
CA SER A 119 15.07 0.09 18.84
C SER A 119 15.45 1.36 19.60
N SER A 120 16.73 1.50 19.94
CA SER A 120 17.27 2.66 20.66
C SER A 120 17.65 3.81 19.72
N CYS A 121 17.78 3.54 18.41
CA CYS A 121 18.03 4.53 17.40
C CYS A 121 16.72 5.27 17.08
N LEU A 122 16.69 6.58 17.31
CA LEU A 122 15.61 7.46 16.89
C LEU A 122 16.15 8.39 15.79
N PRO A 123 15.46 8.50 14.64
CA PRO A 123 15.81 9.53 13.66
C PRO A 123 15.61 10.92 14.29
N SER A 124 16.51 11.86 14.00
CA SER A 124 16.54 13.21 14.58
C SER A 124 15.23 14.03 14.42
N ASN A 125 14.32 13.61 13.52
CA ASN A 125 13.05 14.29 13.21
C ASN A 125 11.79 13.44 13.50
N GLY A 126 11.90 12.33 14.25
CA GLY A 126 10.76 11.45 14.57
C GLY A 126 9.88 11.97 15.72
N PRO A 127 8.60 11.55 15.82
CA PRO A 127 7.74 11.91 16.95
C PRO A 127 8.37 11.42 18.27
N GLU A 128 8.29 12.23 19.33
CA GLU A 128 8.95 12.08 20.65
C GLU A 128 8.65 10.76 21.42
N ARG A 129 7.99 9.77 20.81
CA ARG A 129 7.74 8.46 21.40
C ARG A 129 8.99 7.59 21.29
N LYS A 130 9.69 7.43 22.42
CA LYS A 130 10.56 6.27 22.62
C LYS A 130 9.74 5.00 22.38
N LEU A 131 9.96 4.35 21.23
CA LEU A 131 9.49 3.00 20.99
C LEU A 131 10.36 2.07 21.82
N LYS A 132 10.00 1.86 23.08
CA LYS A 132 10.61 0.81 23.88
C LYS A 132 10.08 -0.52 23.38
N LEU A 133 10.76 -1.09 22.38
CA LEU A 133 10.49 -2.45 21.95
C LEU A 133 10.96 -3.38 23.08
N GLU A 134 10.03 -4.07 23.73
CA GLU A 134 10.34 -5.04 24.78
C GLU A 134 10.82 -6.34 24.14
N VAL A 135 12.13 -6.42 23.92
CA VAL A 135 12.80 -7.53 23.26
C VAL A 135 13.47 -8.42 24.31
N SER A 136 13.06 -9.69 24.36
CA SER A 136 13.72 -10.75 25.12
C SER A 136 13.72 -12.03 24.26
N VAL A 137 14.61 -12.98 24.56
CA VAL A 137 14.66 -14.26 23.82
C VAL A 137 13.36 -15.02 24.05
N LYS A 138 12.84 -14.97 25.28
CA LYS A 138 11.53 -15.54 25.62
C LYS A 138 10.40 -14.96 24.75
N ASN A 139 10.34 -13.63 24.60
CA ASN A 139 9.32 -12.99 23.77
C ASN A 139 9.42 -13.42 22.30
N LEU A 140 10.65 -13.59 21.78
CA LEU A 140 10.88 -14.10 20.42
C LEU A 140 10.33 -15.51 20.23
N LEU A 141 10.61 -16.41 21.18
CA LEU A 141 10.14 -17.79 21.13
C LEU A 141 8.62 -17.89 21.32
N ASP A 142 8.05 -17.15 22.28
CA ASP A 142 6.62 -17.18 22.59
C ASP A 142 5.75 -16.62 21.45
N LYS A 143 6.22 -15.58 20.75
CA LYS A 143 5.48 -14.95 19.63
C LYS A 143 5.80 -15.57 18.26
N GLY A 144 6.86 -16.37 18.17
CA GLY A 144 7.19 -17.16 16.99
C GLY A 144 7.89 -16.38 15.87
N LYS A 145 7.97 -17.06 14.71
CA LYS A 145 8.89 -16.71 13.60
C LYS A 145 8.67 -15.32 13.01
N GLY A 146 7.45 -14.80 13.07
CA GLY A 146 7.11 -13.47 12.53
C GLY A 146 7.52 -12.28 13.40
N TYR A 147 7.89 -12.51 14.67
CA TYR A 147 8.00 -11.41 15.63
C TYR A 147 9.14 -10.42 15.33
N VAL A 148 10.26 -10.89 14.77
CA VAL A 148 11.36 -9.98 14.38
C VAL A 148 10.91 -9.02 13.28
N ALA A 149 10.20 -9.52 12.26
CA ALA A 149 9.67 -8.69 11.18
C ALA A 149 8.64 -7.68 11.71
N GLU A 150 7.77 -8.09 12.65
CA GLU A 150 6.81 -7.22 13.34
C GLU A 150 7.51 -6.09 14.12
N LEU A 151 8.58 -6.39 14.86
CA LEU A 151 9.35 -5.39 15.60
C LEU A 151 9.98 -4.35 14.68
N VAL A 152 10.61 -4.80 13.59
CA VAL A 152 11.25 -3.91 12.60
C VAL A 152 10.20 -3.06 11.87
N ALA A 153 9.07 -3.65 11.50
CA ALA A 153 7.96 -2.93 10.87
C ALA A 153 7.39 -1.84 11.79
N ASN A 154 7.13 -2.16 13.06
CA ASN A 154 6.63 -1.19 14.04
C ASN A 154 7.64 -0.07 14.31
N TRP A 155 8.94 -0.39 14.30
CA TRP A 155 9.98 0.63 14.39
C TRP A 155 9.93 1.57 13.19
N PHE A 156 9.87 1.06 11.96
CA PHE A 156 9.75 1.88 10.75
C PHE A 156 8.49 2.76 10.76
N ILE A 157 7.33 2.21 11.11
CA ILE A 157 6.08 2.98 11.24
C ILE A 157 6.25 4.13 12.25
N GLY A 158 6.82 3.83 13.42
CA GLY A 158 6.99 4.82 14.49
C GLY A 158 8.15 5.81 14.26
N SER A 159 9.09 5.49 13.38
CA SER A 159 10.22 6.35 13.00
C SER A 159 9.80 7.61 12.24
N GLY A 160 8.63 7.59 11.59
CA GLY A 160 8.15 8.67 10.72
C GLY A 160 8.90 8.82 9.40
N ILE A 161 9.73 7.84 9.00
CA ILE A 161 10.45 7.87 7.72
C ILE A 161 9.46 7.71 6.55
N PRO A 162 9.53 8.54 5.50
CA PRO A 162 8.67 8.40 4.32
C PRO A 162 8.87 7.06 3.60
N LEU A 163 7.80 6.50 3.03
CA LEU A 163 7.81 5.23 2.29
C LEU A 163 8.87 5.19 1.17
N SER A 164 9.07 6.30 0.45
CA SER A 164 10.10 6.40 -0.60
C SER A 164 11.51 6.13 -0.07
N THR A 165 11.83 6.63 1.12
CA THR A 165 13.12 6.39 1.77
C THR A 165 13.22 4.97 2.33
N ILE A 166 12.15 4.46 2.95
CA ILE A 166 12.09 3.06 3.42
C ILE A 166 12.34 2.09 2.27
N LYS A 167 11.68 2.30 1.12
CA LYS A 167 11.87 1.51 -0.10
C LYS A 167 13.34 1.47 -0.53
N LYS A 168 14.02 2.62 -0.52
CA LYS A 168 15.45 2.70 -0.87
C LYS A 168 16.32 1.91 0.11
N ILE A 169 16.08 2.06 1.42
CA ILE A 169 16.81 1.33 2.47
C ILE A 169 16.64 -0.19 2.29
N LEU A 170 15.40 -0.66 2.15
CA LEU A 170 15.09 -2.09 2.01
C LEU A 170 15.62 -2.66 0.69
N THR A 171 15.52 -1.92 -0.41
CA THR A 171 16.03 -2.36 -1.71
C THR A 171 17.54 -2.53 -1.68
N ARG A 172 18.27 -1.56 -1.11
CA ARG A 172 19.73 -1.66 -0.94
C ARG A 172 20.12 -2.84 -0.05
N HIS A 173 19.36 -3.10 1.02
CA HIS A 173 19.60 -4.23 1.93
C HIS A 173 19.40 -5.58 1.22
N ASP A 174 18.29 -5.72 0.48
CA ASP A 174 18.02 -6.95 -0.28
C ASP A 174 19.09 -7.20 -1.36
N GLU A 175 19.56 -6.15 -2.03
CA GLU A 175 20.66 -6.24 -3.01
C GLU A 175 21.98 -6.67 -2.37
N GLN A 176 22.35 -6.10 -1.21
CA GLN A 176 23.56 -6.51 -0.48
C GLN A 176 23.45 -7.95 0.04
N THR A 177 22.29 -8.33 0.57
CA THR A 177 22.02 -9.70 1.01
C THR A 177 22.15 -10.68 -0.15
N ARG A 178 21.61 -10.36 -1.33
CA ARG A 178 21.71 -11.20 -2.52
C ARG A 178 23.14 -11.32 -3.03
N LYS A 179 23.93 -10.25 -3.02
CA LYS A 179 25.36 -10.27 -3.40
C LYS A 179 26.16 -11.19 -2.47
N LYS A 180 25.94 -11.11 -1.14
CA LYS A 180 26.60 -11.98 -0.16
C LYS A 180 26.33 -13.47 -0.44
N HIS A 181 25.06 -13.83 -0.71
CA HIS A 181 24.69 -15.21 -1.02
C HIS A 181 25.23 -15.72 -2.37
N GLN A 182 25.50 -14.84 -3.34
CA GLN A 182 26.12 -15.23 -4.60
C GLN A 182 27.60 -15.56 -4.42
N VAL A 183 28.33 -14.76 -3.63
CA VAL A 183 29.74 -15.02 -3.30
C VAL A 183 29.89 -16.31 -2.48
N ASP A 184 29.02 -16.52 -1.48
CA ASP A 184 29.06 -17.74 -0.65
C ASP A 184 28.77 -19.02 -1.48
N ALA A 185 28.02 -18.93 -2.58
CA ALA A 185 27.72 -20.06 -3.46
C ALA A 185 28.85 -20.37 -4.44
N GLU A 186 29.61 -19.36 -4.87
CA GLU A 186 30.80 -19.52 -5.72
C GLU A 186 31.98 -20.12 -4.93
N ASP A 187 32.14 -19.73 -3.65
CA ASP A 187 33.17 -20.28 -2.75
C ASP A 187 32.91 -21.77 -2.35
N GLU A 188 31.67 -22.27 -2.41
CA GLU A 188 31.36 -23.69 -2.19
C GLU A 188 31.64 -24.59 -3.41
N GLU A 189 31.68 -24.05 -4.63
CA GLU A 189 32.05 -24.78 -5.85
C GLU A 189 33.57 -24.72 -6.15
N GLU A 190 34.28 -23.68 -5.69
CA GLU A 190 35.73 -23.51 -5.90
C GLU A 190 36.62 -24.20 -4.83
N THR A 191 36.49 -25.52 -4.67
CA THR A 191 37.62 -26.33 -4.16
C THR A 191 38.53 -26.86 -5.28
N LYS A 192 38.40 -26.35 -6.52
CA LYS A 192 39.34 -26.60 -7.63
C LYS A 192 39.42 -25.44 -8.65
N ALA A 193 40.05 -24.32 -8.29
CA ALA A 193 40.89 -23.56 -9.21
C ALA A 193 41.71 -22.50 -8.46
N VAL A 194 42.88 -22.19 -9.00
CA VAL A 194 43.87 -21.22 -8.48
C VAL A 194 43.39 -19.80 -8.82
N PRO A 195 43.62 -18.79 -7.94
CA PRO A 195 43.07 -17.46 -8.11
C PRO A 195 43.85 -16.67 -9.16
N ASP A 196 43.14 -16.02 -10.08
CA ASP A 196 43.70 -14.93 -10.88
C ASP A 196 42.65 -13.85 -11.11
N ASP A 197 43.13 -12.62 -10.89
CA ASP A 197 42.62 -11.31 -11.31
C ASP A 197 41.62 -10.57 -10.40
N GLU A 198 42.21 -9.69 -9.59
CA GLU A 198 41.59 -8.55 -8.94
C GLU A 198 40.96 -7.61 -9.99
N THR A 199 39.63 -7.65 -10.11
CA THR A 199 38.90 -6.50 -10.68
C THR A 199 37.84 -6.05 -9.69
N SER A 200 38.27 -5.22 -8.73
CA SER A 200 37.40 -4.43 -7.87
C SER A 200 36.67 -3.38 -8.71
N CYS A 201 35.48 -3.72 -9.20
CA CYS A 201 34.53 -2.74 -9.71
C CYS A 201 33.83 -2.07 -8.52
N GLU A 202 34.49 -1.07 -7.95
CA GLU A 202 33.85 -0.07 -7.09
C GLU A 202 32.86 0.75 -7.93
N GLU A 203 31.63 0.26 -8.09
CA GLU A 203 30.51 1.12 -8.48
C GLU A 203 30.15 2.00 -7.28
N LYS A 204 30.76 3.18 -7.26
CA LYS A 204 30.39 4.30 -6.38
C LYS A 204 28.93 4.67 -6.62
N THR A 205 28.06 4.21 -5.73
CA THR A 205 26.77 4.85 -5.43
C THR A 205 26.91 5.70 -4.16
N ASP A 206 27.97 6.51 -4.11
CA ASP A 206 28.18 7.50 -3.06
C ASP A 206 27.22 8.68 -3.29
N GLY A 207 26.03 8.66 -2.65
CA GLY A 207 25.22 9.87 -2.56
C GLY A 207 23.73 9.82 -2.16
N GLU A 208 23.09 8.68 -1.86
CA GLU A 208 21.61 8.67 -1.82
C GLU A 208 20.87 8.53 -0.49
N LEU A 209 21.49 8.07 0.61
CA LEU A 209 20.77 7.88 1.89
C LEU A 209 20.92 9.02 2.91
N GLY A 210 21.89 9.92 2.72
CA GLY A 210 22.13 11.07 3.61
C GLY A 210 22.15 10.67 5.10
N ASP A 211 21.30 11.31 5.91
CA ASP A 211 21.16 11.10 7.36
C ASP A 211 20.68 9.69 7.77
N HIS A 212 20.30 8.83 6.82
CA HIS A 212 19.77 7.49 7.10
C HIS A 212 20.80 6.35 6.93
N GLU A 213 22.08 6.66 6.68
CA GLU A 213 23.14 5.65 6.54
C GLU A 213 23.37 4.85 7.84
N GLU A 214 23.20 5.47 9.01
CA GLU A 214 23.28 4.75 10.29
C GLU A 214 22.18 3.68 10.41
N ILE A 215 20.96 4.00 9.97
CA ILE A 215 19.82 3.08 10.00
C ILE A 215 20.07 1.90 9.07
N PHE A 216 20.58 2.18 7.87
CA PHE A 216 20.95 1.14 6.91
C PHE A 216 21.99 0.17 7.52
N ASN A 217 23.06 0.71 8.10
CA ASN A 217 24.11 -0.10 8.76
C ASN A 217 23.59 -0.91 9.96
N LEU A 218 22.57 -0.40 10.68
CA LEU A 218 21.92 -1.14 11.76
C LEU A 218 21.04 -2.26 11.22
N LEU A 219 20.30 -2.00 10.14
CA LEU A 219 19.48 -3.01 9.48
C LEU A 219 20.34 -4.16 8.93
N GLU A 220 21.47 -3.87 8.29
CA GLU A 220 22.44 -4.90 7.85
C GLU A 220 22.88 -5.80 9.01
N LYS A 221 23.19 -5.23 10.19
CA LYS A 221 23.58 -6.02 11.37
C LYS A 221 22.45 -6.88 11.92
N VAL A 222 21.20 -6.45 11.76
CA VAL A 222 20.04 -7.29 12.07
C VAL A 222 19.90 -8.38 11.00
N GLY A 223 20.08 -8.04 9.73
CA GLY A 223 20.03 -8.95 8.58
C GLY A 223 21.09 -10.05 8.63
N GLU A 224 22.26 -9.80 9.21
CA GLU A 224 23.25 -10.86 9.49
C GLU A 224 22.72 -11.97 10.42
N LYS A 225 21.75 -11.66 11.28
CA LYS A 225 21.16 -12.61 12.24
C LYS A 225 19.79 -13.13 11.78
N PHE A 226 19.04 -12.28 11.08
CA PHE A 226 17.66 -12.53 10.66
C PHE A 226 17.39 -12.11 9.20
N PRO A 227 18.12 -12.66 8.21
CA PRO A 227 18.07 -12.18 6.82
C PRO A 227 16.67 -12.24 6.19
N HIS A 228 15.87 -13.26 6.54
CA HIS A 228 14.53 -13.45 5.99
C HIS A 228 13.48 -12.62 6.74
N SER A 229 13.63 -12.44 8.06
CA SER A 229 12.72 -11.58 8.83
C SER A 229 12.80 -10.12 8.41
N VAL A 230 14.00 -9.62 8.04
CA VAL A 230 14.20 -8.22 7.62
C VAL A 230 14.25 -8.02 6.11
N ALA A 231 14.00 -9.06 5.32
CA ALA A 231 13.83 -8.94 3.88
C ALA A 231 12.75 -7.90 3.54
N GLY A 232 12.95 -7.12 2.47
CA GLY A 232 12.09 -5.99 2.13
C GLY A 232 10.60 -6.33 2.09
N ASP A 233 10.25 -7.41 1.39
CA ASP A 233 8.86 -7.89 1.29
C ASP A 233 8.29 -8.31 2.65
N SER A 234 9.11 -8.90 3.53
CA SER A 234 8.69 -9.29 4.88
C SER A 234 8.37 -8.08 5.76
N VAL A 235 9.26 -7.08 5.75
CA VAL A 235 9.05 -5.84 6.50
C VAL A 235 7.83 -5.08 5.98
N LEU A 236 7.71 -4.90 4.66
CA LEU A 236 6.57 -4.21 4.04
C LEU A 236 5.24 -4.90 4.30
N THR A 237 5.20 -6.24 4.28
CA THR A 237 4.01 -7.03 4.63
C THR A 237 3.55 -6.73 6.05
N ASN A 238 4.47 -6.79 7.02
CA ASN A 238 4.16 -6.51 8.42
C ASN A 238 3.77 -5.04 8.63
N MET A 239 4.42 -4.10 7.93
CA MET A 239 4.05 -2.69 7.99
C MET A 239 2.61 -2.44 7.49
N ALA A 240 2.26 -3.02 6.34
CA ALA A 240 0.91 -2.90 5.78
C ALA A 240 -0.15 -3.48 6.73
N TRP A 241 0.13 -4.63 7.33
CA TRP A 241 -0.76 -5.30 8.29
C TRP A 241 -0.99 -4.46 9.54
N GLU A 242 0.06 -3.94 10.16
CA GLU A 242 -0.04 -3.12 11.37
C GLU A 242 -0.75 -1.78 11.10
N LEU A 243 -0.49 -1.15 9.96
CA LEU A 243 -1.19 0.07 9.54
C LEU A 243 -2.69 -0.19 9.31
N ALA A 244 -3.05 -1.29 8.66
CA ALA A 244 -4.45 -1.68 8.46
C ALA A 244 -5.14 -2.03 9.79
N ALA A 245 -4.47 -2.74 10.69
CA ALA A 245 -4.96 -3.02 12.04
C ALA A 245 -5.16 -1.75 12.86
N ALA A 246 -4.24 -0.78 12.75
CA ALA A 246 -4.34 0.52 13.40
C ALA A 246 -5.48 1.39 12.82
N TRP A 247 -5.73 1.31 11.51
CA TRP A 247 -6.92 1.92 10.89
C TRP A 247 -8.19 1.26 11.40
N HIS A 248 -8.27 -0.06 11.49
CA HIS A 248 -9.45 -0.74 12.01
C HIS A 248 -9.82 -0.29 13.44
N LYS A 249 -8.81 -0.05 14.29
CA LYS A 249 -8.99 0.49 15.65
C LYS A 249 -9.44 1.95 15.66
N ASN A 250 -9.04 2.75 14.68
CA ASN A 250 -9.45 4.15 14.52
C ASN A 250 -9.80 4.47 13.06
N PRO A 251 -11.03 4.14 12.61
CA PRO A 251 -11.40 4.22 11.20
C PRO A 251 -11.42 5.64 10.60
N ASP A 252 -11.44 6.68 11.45
CA ASP A 252 -11.35 8.08 11.03
C ASP A 252 -9.98 8.43 10.44
N ASP A 253 -8.93 7.73 10.85
CA ASP A 253 -7.56 7.95 10.37
C ASP A 253 -7.29 7.17 9.07
N VAL A 254 -7.91 7.63 7.98
CA VAL A 254 -7.85 6.96 6.67
C VAL A 254 -6.43 6.94 6.09
N ALA A 255 -5.55 7.86 6.52
CA ALA A 255 -4.16 7.91 6.09
C ALA A 255 -3.44 6.57 6.37
N LYS A 256 -3.78 5.88 7.46
CA LYS A 256 -3.23 4.56 7.78
C LYS A 256 -3.61 3.49 6.75
N LEU A 257 -4.88 3.45 6.32
CA LEU A 257 -5.32 2.50 5.30
C LEU A 257 -4.66 2.81 3.95
N SER A 258 -4.60 4.09 3.56
CA SER A 258 -3.90 4.51 2.34
C SER A 258 -2.41 4.18 2.37
N GLN A 259 -1.74 4.38 3.51
CA GLN A 259 -0.35 3.97 3.68
C GLN A 259 -0.20 2.45 3.60
N ALA A 260 -1.07 1.67 4.24
CA ALA A 260 -1.05 0.21 4.15
C ALA A 260 -1.09 -0.25 2.69
N VAL A 261 -2.00 0.30 1.88
CA VAL A 261 -2.10 0.00 0.45
C VAL A 261 -0.85 0.42 -0.32
N ALA A 262 -0.27 1.58 0.00
CA ALA A 262 0.98 2.02 -0.61
C ALA A 262 2.15 1.07 -0.30
N HIS A 263 2.27 0.59 0.94
CA HIS A 263 3.28 -0.42 1.32
C HIS A 263 3.09 -1.74 0.56
N ILE A 264 1.85 -2.20 0.38
CA ILE A 264 1.55 -3.40 -0.42
C ILE A 264 2.02 -3.23 -1.86
N GLY A 265 1.82 -2.04 -2.45
CA GLY A 265 2.26 -1.73 -3.81
C GLY A 265 3.77 -1.78 -4.02
N GLU A 266 4.56 -1.72 -2.95
CA GLU A 266 6.03 -1.79 -3.00
C GLU A 266 6.58 -3.21 -2.78
N ILE A 267 5.72 -4.20 -2.47
CA ILE A 267 6.10 -5.60 -2.32
C ILE A 267 6.43 -6.19 -3.69
N LYS A 268 7.61 -6.79 -3.84
CA LYS A 268 8.13 -7.29 -5.12
C LYS A 268 7.52 -8.63 -5.50
N ASN A 269 7.45 -9.58 -4.57
CA ASN A 269 6.88 -10.89 -4.85
C ASN A 269 5.35 -10.83 -4.94
N SER A 270 4.78 -11.28 -6.07
CA SER A 270 3.34 -11.12 -6.32
C SER A 270 2.48 -12.02 -5.43
N HIS A 271 2.96 -13.20 -5.03
CA HIS A 271 2.23 -14.10 -4.11
C HIS A 271 2.11 -13.50 -2.71
N ILE A 272 3.18 -12.89 -2.19
CA ILE A 272 3.14 -12.17 -0.90
C ILE A 272 2.20 -10.96 -1.01
N ARG A 273 2.36 -10.14 -2.06
CA ARG A 273 1.54 -8.95 -2.32
C ARG A 273 0.05 -9.29 -2.41
N HIS A 274 -0.28 -10.35 -3.15
CA HIS A 274 -1.62 -10.89 -3.26
C HIS A 274 -2.16 -11.32 -1.88
N GLY A 275 -1.44 -12.20 -1.20
CA GLY A 275 -1.91 -12.79 0.04
C GLY A 275 -2.16 -11.75 1.13
N VAL A 276 -1.26 -10.78 1.31
CA VAL A 276 -1.45 -9.73 2.33
C VAL A 276 -2.63 -8.83 1.99
N ALA A 277 -2.82 -8.47 0.72
CA ALA A 277 -3.93 -7.64 0.29
C ALA A 277 -5.28 -8.34 0.51
N VAL A 278 -5.35 -9.64 0.19
CA VAL A 278 -6.53 -10.47 0.45
C VAL A 278 -6.80 -10.62 1.94
N MET A 279 -5.78 -10.89 2.75
CA MET A 279 -5.94 -11.00 4.20
C MET A 279 -6.44 -9.69 4.82
N ILE A 280 -5.90 -8.53 4.42
CA ILE A 280 -6.38 -7.21 4.87
C ILE A 280 -7.84 -6.98 4.47
N TRP A 281 -8.18 -7.34 3.22
CA TRP A 281 -9.55 -7.24 2.73
C TRP A 281 -10.53 -8.06 3.57
N GLU A 282 -10.24 -9.35 3.77
CA GLU A 282 -11.14 -10.27 4.47
C GLU A 282 -11.22 -9.98 5.97
N THR A 283 -10.11 -9.55 6.59
CA THR A 283 -10.04 -9.33 8.05
C THR A 283 -10.76 -8.04 8.46
N TRP A 284 -10.56 -6.93 7.74
CA TRP A 284 -11.03 -5.62 8.20
C TRP A 284 -11.87 -4.85 7.18
N VAL A 285 -11.44 -4.79 5.91
CA VAL A 285 -12.04 -3.87 4.93
C VAL A 285 -13.43 -4.34 4.49
N SER A 286 -13.59 -5.62 4.18
CA SER A 286 -14.82 -6.21 3.61
C SER A 286 -16.06 -5.89 4.46
N ARG A 287 -16.01 -6.15 5.77
CA ARG A 287 -17.15 -5.88 6.68
C ARG A 287 -17.43 -4.37 6.85
N SER A 288 -16.39 -3.54 6.83
CA SER A 288 -16.55 -2.08 6.89
C SER A 288 -17.29 -1.56 5.65
N ILE A 289 -16.85 -1.99 4.46
CA ILE A 289 -17.48 -1.64 3.19
C ILE A 289 -18.90 -2.18 3.09
N GLN A 290 -19.15 -3.42 3.53
CA GLN A 290 -20.48 -4.01 3.54
C GLN A 290 -21.46 -3.19 4.38
N SER A 291 -21.02 -2.72 5.55
CA SER A 291 -21.83 -1.87 6.43
C SER A 291 -22.12 -0.51 5.80
N ALA A 292 -21.09 0.11 5.20
CA ALA A 292 -21.21 1.39 4.51
C ALA A 292 -22.16 1.29 3.30
N LEU A 293 -22.04 0.23 2.50
CA LEU A 293 -22.95 -0.06 1.38
C LEU A 293 -24.40 -0.14 1.85
N GLY A 294 -24.68 -0.90 2.91
CA GLY A 294 -26.04 -1.04 3.44
C GLY A 294 -26.65 0.29 3.87
N LEU A 295 -25.84 1.18 4.46
CA LEU A 295 -26.29 2.51 4.85
C LEU A 295 -26.54 3.42 3.64
N VAL A 296 -25.61 3.46 2.68
CA VAL A 296 -25.75 4.26 1.44
C VAL A 296 -26.95 3.78 0.62
N GLU A 297 -27.15 2.47 0.50
CA GLU A 297 -28.28 1.85 -0.22
C GLU A 297 -29.64 2.23 0.42
N LYS A 298 -29.71 2.22 1.75
CA LYS A 298 -30.93 2.61 2.49
C LYS A 298 -31.25 4.09 2.34
N VAL A 299 -30.22 4.95 2.38
CA VAL A 299 -30.39 6.40 2.35
C VAL A 299 -30.52 6.95 0.93
N GLY A 300 -29.94 6.26 -0.07
CA GLY A 300 -29.94 6.68 -1.48
C GLY A 300 -29.08 7.92 -1.76
N ARG A 301 -28.16 8.26 -0.85
CA ARG A 301 -27.18 9.36 -0.93
C ARG A 301 -26.12 9.15 0.15
N LEU A 302 -25.12 10.03 0.20
CA LEU A 302 -24.14 10.05 1.29
C LEU A 302 -24.86 10.18 2.66
N PRO A 303 -24.61 9.25 3.61
CA PRO A 303 -25.21 9.32 4.93
C PRO A 303 -24.63 10.51 5.71
N LYS A 304 -25.49 11.16 6.51
CA LYS A 304 -25.06 12.29 7.36
C LYS A 304 -24.10 11.81 8.45
N ASP A 305 -23.19 12.70 8.88
CA ASP A 305 -22.17 12.41 9.92
C ASP A 305 -22.70 11.66 11.16
N ARG A 306 -23.86 12.04 11.71
CA ARG A 306 -24.48 11.34 12.87
C ARG A 306 -24.73 9.86 12.60
N LEU A 307 -25.17 9.51 11.39
CA LEU A 307 -25.41 8.12 10.99
C LEU A 307 -24.09 7.39 10.76
N CYS A 308 -23.11 8.03 10.12
CA CYS A 308 -21.78 7.47 9.90
C CYS A 308 -21.11 7.10 11.23
N ARG A 309 -21.12 8.01 12.21
CA ARG A 309 -20.52 7.74 13.54
C ARG A 309 -21.23 6.61 14.27
N ARG A 310 -22.56 6.54 14.18
CA ARG A 310 -23.36 5.53 14.87
C ARG A 310 -23.21 4.14 14.25
N ASP A 311 -23.27 4.05 12.92
CA ASP A 311 -23.39 2.77 12.21
C ASP A 311 -22.06 2.27 11.63
N LEU A 312 -21.09 3.17 11.39
CA LEU A 312 -19.80 2.87 10.75
C LEU A 312 -18.58 3.20 11.62
N GLY A 313 -18.75 3.97 12.71
CA GLY A 313 -17.64 4.36 13.59
C GLY A 313 -16.65 5.35 12.96
N LEU A 314 -17.04 6.03 11.87
CA LEU A 314 -16.24 7.04 11.18
C LEU A 314 -17.08 8.25 10.77
N CYS A 315 -16.42 9.36 10.43
CA CYS A 315 -17.02 10.59 9.98
C CYS A 315 -17.36 10.58 8.49
N GLU A 316 -18.33 11.41 8.10
CA GLU A 316 -18.82 11.48 6.72
C GLU A 316 -17.72 11.81 5.70
N HIS A 317 -16.77 12.68 6.08
CA HIS A 317 -15.66 13.10 5.21
C HIS A 317 -14.67 11.97 4.90
N SER A 318 -14.54 10.99 5.80
CA SER A 318 -13.64 9.85 5.63
C SER A 318 -14.18 8.80 4.65
N LEU A 319 -15.49 8.75 4.40
CA LEU A 319 -16.12 7.71 3.56
C LEU A 319 -15.54 7.63 2.15
N ALA A 320 -15.45 8.76 1.45
CA ALA A 320 -14.91 8.79 0.09
C ALA A 320 -13.44 8.31 0.08
N LEU A 321 -12.66 8.68 1.09
CA LEU A 321 -11.25 8.27 1.19
C LEU A 321 -11.14 6.76 1.49
N VAL A 322 -11.99 6.21 2.36
CA VAL A 322 -12.02 4.77 2.66
C VAL A 322 -12.42 3.97 1.41
N PHE A 323 -13.44 4.41 0.66
CA PHE A 323 -13.83 3.75 -0.59
C PHE A 323 -12.70 3.78 -1.62
N LYS A 324 -11.99 4.90 -1.72
CA LYS A 324 -10.82 5.04 -2.58
C LYS A 324 -9.70 4.09 -2.16
N ALA A 325 -9.28 4.12 -0.90
CA ALA A 325 -8.21 3.24 -0.41
C ALA A 325 -8.58 1.76 -0.53
N ALA A 326 -9.83 1.39 -0.28
CA ALA A 326 -10.32 0.03 -0.50
C ALA A 326 -10.30 -0.36 -1.98
N SER A 327 -10.62 0.56 -2.90
CA SER A 327 -10.52 0.29 -4.34
C SER A 327 -9.08 0.07 -4.77
N GLU A 328 -8.14 0.88 -4.26
CA GLU A 328 -6.71 0.73 -4.52
C GLU A 328 -6.16 -0.59 -3.93
N LEU A 329 -6.67 -1.04 -2.77
CA LEU A 329 -6.35 -2.36 -2.23
C LEU A 329 -6.77 -3.49 -3.19
N LEU A 330 -7.98 -3.43 -3.76
CA LEU A 330 -8.42 -4.43 -4.74
C LEU A 330 -7.66 -4.31 -6.06
N GLU A 331 -7.18 -3.12 -6.45
CA GLU A 331 -6.26 -2.95 -7.58
C GLU A 331 -4.96 -3.73 -7.35
N GLN A 332 -4.41 -3.73 -6.13
CA GLN A 332 -3.24 -4.56 -5.78
C GLN A 332 -3.52 -6.06 -5.95
N VAL A 333 -4.71 -6.53 -5.55
CA VAL A 333 -5.11 -7.94 -5.73
C VAL A 333 -5.24 -8.29 -7.22
N LEU A 334 -5.87 -7.41 -8.01
CA LEU A 334 -6.06 -7.62 -9.45
C LEU A 334 -4.72 -7.68 -10.20
N GLU A 335 -3.80 -6.76 -9.90
CA GLU A 335 -2.48 -6.73 -10.51
C GLU A 335 -1.66 -7.94 -10.09
N ALA A 336 -1.64 -8.28 -8.80
CA ALA A 336 -0.91 -9.43 -8.29
C ALA A 336 -1.43 -10.76 -8.84
N ASN A 337 -2.76 -10.93 -8.97
CA ASN A 337 -3.37 -12.13 -9.57
C ASN A 337 -2.79 -12.47 -10.94
N VAL A 338 -2.68 -11.48 -11.83
CA VAL A 338 -2.17 -11.68 -13.19
C VAL A 338 -0.70 -12.10 -13.17
N VAL A 339 0.10 -11.49 -12.31
CA VAL A 339 1.53 -11.81 -12.19
C VAL A 339 1.74 -13.20 -11.56
N CYS A 340 0.92 -13.59 -10.59
CA CYS A 340 0.98 -14.89 -9.93
C CYS A 340 0.79 -16.08 -10.88
N GLU A 341 0.11 -15.91 -12.01
CA GLU A 341 -0.08 -16.98 -13.01
C GLU A 341 1.24 -17.39 -13.68
N VAL A 342 2.21 -16.47 -13.75
CA VAL A 342 3.50 -16.68 -14.42
C VAL A 342 4.65 -16.82 -13.41
N GLU A 343 4.55 -16.17 -12.26
CA GLU A 343 5.58 -16.21 -11.21
C GLU A 343 5.59 -17.57 -10.49
N LYS A 344 6.78 -18.17 -10.37
CA LYS A 344 6.95 -19.44 -9.66
C LYS A 344 6.54 -19.29 -8.18
N PRO A 345 5.91 -20.32 -7.57
CA PRO A 345 5.60 -20.31 -6.15
C PRO A 345 6.87 -20.09 -5.31
N LEU A 346 6.79 -19.15 -4.37
CA LEU A 346 7.91 -18.78 -3.51
C LEU A 346 8.18 -19.88 -2.47
N VAL A 347 9.45 -20.26 -2.31
CA VAL A 347 9.92 -21.11 -1.20
C VAL A 347 10.51 -20.19 -0.14
N LEU A 348 9.88 -20.14 1.03
CA LEU A 348 10.38 -19.37 2.15
C LEU A 348 11.46 -20.14 2.90
N SER A 349 12.58 -19.47 3.16
CA SER A 349 13.63 -19.93 4.06
C SER A 349 13.43 -19.31 5.44
N ALA A 350 13.72 -20.08 6.48
CA ALA A 350 13.66 -19.61 7.86
C ALA A 350 15.05 -19.13 8.32
N ASP A 351 15.08 -18.07 9.14
CA ASP A 351 16.34 -17.63 9.76
C ASP A 351 16.93 -18.75 10.62
N ARG A 352 18.27 -18.78 10.74
CA ARG A 352 18.98 -19.78 11.55
C ARG A 352 18.46 -19.86 13.00
N PHE A 353 17.97 -18.76 13.54
CA PHE A 353 17.33 -18.69 14.87
C PHE A 353 16.13 -19.64 15.04
N TRP A 354 15.40 -19.90 13.95
CA TRP A 354 14.16 -20.68 13.98
C TRP A 354 14.36 -22.15 13.62
N ILE A 355 15.58 -22.58 13.29
CA ILE A 355 15.86 -23.99 12.96
C ILE A 355 15.61 -24.85 14.20
N GLY A 356 14.78 -25.88 14.05
CA GLY A 356 14.41 -26.79 15.14
C GLY A 356 13.44 -26.21 16.17
N GLN A 357 12.95 -24.98 15.96
CA GLN A 357 11.92 -24.37 16.82
C GLN A 357 10.53 -24.60 16.21
N GLU A 358 9.63 -25.19 17.00
CA GLU A 358 8.20 -25.21 16.68
C GLU A 358 7.59 -23.86 17.07
N GLY A 359 6.89 -23.22 16.14
CA GLY A 359 6.30 -21.91 16.38
C GLY A 359 5.22 -21.58 15.36
N SER A 360 4.38 -20.63 15.71
CA SER A 360 3.34 -20.11 14.81
C SER A 360 3.97 -19.60 13.50
N PRO A 361 3.31 -19.82 12.35
CA PRO A 361 3.80 -19.33 11.08
C PRO A 361 3.90 -17.80 11.11
N SER A 362 4.92 -17.28 10.42
CA SER A 362 5.06 -15.85 10.20
C SER A 362 3.94 -15.32 9.31
N LEU A 363 3.70 -14.00 9.35
CA LEU A 363 2.70 -13.38 8.49
C LEU A 363 2.96 -13.66 7.01
N VAL A 364 4.22 -13.63 6.57
CA VAL A 364 4.60 -13.92 5.17
C VAL A 364 4.33 -15.38 4.79
N GLU A 365 4.50 -16.34 5.72
CA GLU A 365 4.09 -17.72 5.47
C GLU A 365 2.56 -17.81 5.28
N LEU A 366 1.79 -17.05 6.06
CA LEU A 366 0.33 -17.01 5.96
C LEU A 366 -0.17 -16.37 4.65
N THR A 367 0.56 -15.41 4.06
CA THR A 367 0.17 -14.78 2.79
C THR A 367 0.26 -15.76 1.64
N ILE A 368 1.33 -16.56 1.57
CA ILE A 368 1.52 -17.56 0.50
C ILE A 368 0.53 -18.73 0.63
N MET A 369 0.03 -19.00 1.84
CA MET A 369 -1.02 -20.00 2.06
C MET A 369 -2.42 -19.55 1.60
N GLN A 370 -2.60 -18.28 1.20
CA GLN A 370 -3.89 -17.80 0.73
C GLN A 370 -4.30 -18.47 -0.58
N LYS A 371 -5.61 -18.73 -0.71
CA LYS A 371 -6.16 -19.23 -1.98
C LYS A 371 -6.13 -18.13 -3.02
N MET A 372 -5.75 -18.48 -4.25
CA MET A 372 -5.84 -17.58 -5.39
C MET A 372 -7.28 -17.07 -5.56
N THR A 373 -7.42 -15.77 -5.85
CA THR A 373 -8.72 -15.14 -5.96
C THR A 373 -9.28 -15.25 -7.38
N CYS A 374 -10.60 -15.18 -7.51
CA CYS A 374 -11.26 -15.13 -8.80
C CYS A 374 -11.20 -13.69 -9.34
N TYR A 375 -10.46 -13.49 -10.43
CA TYR A 375 -10.22 -12.16 -11.02
C TYR A 375 -11.52 -11.39 -11.27
N ASP A 376 -12.50 -12.01 -11.96
CA ASP A 376 -13.79 -11.40 -12.27
C ASP A 376 -14.53 -10.96 -11.00
N LEU A 377 -14.50 -11.78 -9.94
CA LEU A 377 -15.17 -11.45 -8.68
C LEU A 377 -14.50 -10.27 -7.99
N VAL A 378 -13.17 -10.21 -7.97
CA VAL A 378 -12.42 -9.08 -7.41
C VAL A 378 -12.73 -7.81 -8.21
N TYR A 379 -12.74 -7.90 -9.55
CA TYR A 379 -13.04 -6.78 -10.42
C TYR A 379 -14.48 -6.27 -10.21
N HIS A 380 -15.43 -7.16 -9.98
CA HIS A 380 -16.82 -6.80 -9.66
C HIS A 380 -16.96 -6.06 -8.31
N HIS A 381 -16.21 -6.47 -7.28
CA HIS A 381 -16.14 -5.72 -6.01
C HIS A 381 -15.48 -4.35 -6.19
N HIS A 382 -14.44 -4.27 -7.02
CA HIS A 382 -13.76 -3.03 -7.36
C HIS A 382 -14.68 -2.04 -8.07
N GLN A 383 -15.51 -2.52 -9.02
CA GLN A 383 -16.56 -1.71 -9.64
C GLN A 383 -17.57 -1.16 -8.62
N LEU A 384 -18.00 -1.97 -7.65
CA LEU A 384 -18.89 -1.54 -6.58
C LEU A 384 -18.26 -0.46 -5.70
N LEU A 385 -16.97 -0.61 -5.35
CA LEU A 385 -16.24 0.39 -4.57
C LEU A 385 -16.16 1.73 -5.30
N TYR A 386 -15.94 1.74 -6.62
CA TYR A 386 -15.97 2.97 -7.38
C TYR A 386 -17.35 3.62 -7.46
N VAL A 387 -18.43 2.81 -7.56
CA VAL A 387 -19.80 3.33 -7.47
C VAL A 387 -20.02 4.04 -6.12
N LEU A 388 -19.59 3.42 -5.02
CA LEU A 388 -19.66 4.02 -3.68
C LEU A 388 -18.79 5.27 -3.56
N PHE A 389 -17.55 5.21 -4.06
CA PHE A 389 -16.62 6.32 -4.11
C PHE A 389 -17.24 7.52 -4.83
N PHE A 390 -17.80 7.34 -6.03
CA PHE A 390 -18.41 8.43 -6.77
C PHE A 390 -19.61 9.04 -6.06
N ILE A 391 -20.46 8.22 -5.46
CA ILE A 391 -21.61 8.72 -4.69
C ILE A 391 -21.12 9.59 -3.52
N ALA A 392 -20.08 9.17 -2.82
CA ALA A 392 -19.54 9.91 -1.69
C ALA A 392 -18.75 11.16 -2.11
N HIS A 393 -17.80 11.01 -3.03
CA HIS A 393 -16.90 12.06 -3.48
C HIS A 393 -17.64 13.22 -4.15
N HIS A 394 -18.65 12.91 -4.98
CA HIS A 394 -19.46 13.93 -5.66
C HIS A 394 -20.77 14.25 -4.93
N ASN A 395 -20.99 13.69 -3.72
CA ASN A 395 -22.20 13.86 -2.92
C ASN A 395 -23.51 13.66 -3.73
N LEU A 396 -23.55 12.56 -4.50
CA LEU A 396 -24.65 12.29 -5.42
C LEU A 396 -25.92 11.92 -4.66
N LYS A 397 -27.05 12.50 -5.10
CA LYS A 397 -28.37 12.30 -4.50
C LYS A 397 -29.24 11.35 -5.34
N ASN A 398 -30.12 10.63 -4.64
CA ASN A 398 -31.09 9.69 -5.21
C ASN A 398 -30.42 8.59 -6.04
N MET A 399 -29.29 8.07 -5.54
CA MET A 399 -28.51 7.00 -6.16
C MET A 399 -28.42 5.83 -5.19
N LYS A 400 -28.91 4.66 -5.63
CA LYS A 400 -28.77 3.40 -4.92
C LYS A 400 -27.62 2.61 -5.55
N PRO A 401 -26.49 2.37 -4.86
CA PRO A 401 -25.34 1.69 -5.44
C PRO A 401 -25.71 0.36 -6.11
N LEU A 402 -26.58 -0.42 -5.48
CA LEU A 402 -26.95 -1.76 -5.96
C LEU A 402 -27.80 -1.73 -7.23
N SER A 403 -28.37 -0.60 -7.64
CA SER A 403 -29.10 -0.53 -8.92
C SER A 403 -28.18 -0.64 -10.14
N CYS A 404 -26.87 -0.47 -9.95
CA CYS A 404 -25.87 -0.64 -11.02
C CYS A 404 -25.48 -2.10 -11.24
N PHE A 405 -26.10 -3.04 -10.53
CA PHE A 405 -25.78 -4.47 -10.56
C PHE A 405 -27.04 -5.31 -10.67
N ASP A 406 -26.95 -6.39 -11.44
CA ASP A 406 -28.03 -7.33 -11.69
C ASP A 406 -28.28 -8.25 -10.47
N GLY A 407 -29.27 -9.13 -10.55
CA GLY A 407 -29.58 -10.05 -9.44
C GLY A 407 -28.44 -11.00 -9.12
N LYS A 408 -27.75 -11.54 -10.14
CA LYS A 408 -26.66 -12.50 -9.94
C LYS A 408 -25.44 -11.81 -9.35
N GLY A 409 -25.02 -10.67 -9.90
CA GLY A 409 -23.91 -9.88 -9.39
C GLY A 409 -24.12 -9.40 -7.96
N ARG A 410 -25.36 -9.07 -7.57
CA ARG A 410 -25.66 -8.70 -6.17
C ARG A 410 -25.49 -9.87 -5.19
N SER A 411 -25.77 -11.09 -5.63
CA SER A 411 -25.73 -12.28 -4.77
C SER A 411 -24.32 -12.76 -4.39
N VAL A 412 -23.28 -12.22 -5.05
CA VAL A 412 -21.87 -12.63 -4.85
C VAL A 412 -21.03 -11.61 -4.10
N PHE A 413 -21.53 -10.39 -3.88
CA PHE A 413 -20.82 -9.40 -3.08
C PHE A 413 -20.57 -9.90 -1.65
N PHE A 414 -19.35 -9.65 -1.18
CA PHE A 414 -18.80 -10.03 0.13
C PHE A 414 -18.74 -11.54 0.41
N LYS A 415 -18.87 -12.39 -0.63
CA LYS A 415 -18.39 -13.78 -0.56
C LYS A 415 -16.85 -13.80 -0.58
N PRO A 416 -16.20 -14.89 -0.11
CA PRO A 416 -14.74 -15.03 -0.20
C PRO A 416 -14.26 -14.75 -1.63
N LEU A 417 -13.17 -13.99 -1.79
CA LEU A 417 -12.71 -13.55 -3.11
C LEU A 417 -12.23 -14.71 -4.01
N SER A 418 -11.95 -15.88 -3.42
CA SER A 418 -11.65 -17.13 -4.12
C SER A 418 -12.88 -17.86 -4.68
N THR A 419 -14.10 -17.34 -4.44
CA THR A 419 -15.33 -17.94 -4.97
C THR A 419 -15.36 -17.82 -6.50
N SER A 420 -15.55 -18.95 -7.18
CA SER A 420 -15.70 -18.96 -8.64
C SER A 420 -16.94 -18.18 -9.08
N TRP A 421 -16.74 -17.19 -9.93
CA TRP A 421 -17.79 -16.38 -10.53
C TRP A 421 -17.29 -15.79 -11.83
N THR A 422 -18.17 -15.57 -12.80
CA THR A 422 -17.82 -14.98 -14.09
C THR A 422 -18.74 -13.83 -14.43
N PHE A 423 -18.18 -12.79 -15.03
CA PHE A 423 -18.94 -11.63 -15.45
C PHE A 423 -19.78 -11.94 -16.70
N GLU A 424 -21.09 -11.71 -16.61
CA GLU A 424 -22.00 -11.78 -17.77
C GLU A 424 -22.10 -10.39 -18.41
N ALA A 425 -21.67 -10.28 -19.68
CA ALA A 425 -21.56 -9.00 -20.36
C ALA A 425 -22.90 -8.32 -20.70
N GLN A 426 -24.00 -9.08 -20.74
CA GLN A 426 -25.32 -8.56 -21.07
C GLN A 426 -26.05 -8.13 -19.81
N ALA A 427 -26.05 -6.83 -19.54
CA ALA A 427 -26.81 -6.24 -18.44
C ALA A 427 -28.24 -5.93 -18.85
N ASP A 428 -29.18 -6.11 -17.92
CA ASP A 428 -30.57 -5.70 -18.08
C ASP A 428 -30.67 -4.20 -18.46
N PRO A 429 -31.63 -3.79 -19.31
CA PRO A 429 -31.77 -2.39 -19.72
C PRO A 429 -31.92 -1.42 -18.54
N SER A 430 -32.54 -1.85 -17.44
CA SER A 430 -32.68 -1.06 -16.21
C SER A 430 -31.34 -0.80 -15.52
N VAL A 431 -30.46 -1.80 -15.49
CA VAL A 431 -29.10 -1.71 -14.93
C VAL A 431 -28.24 -0.80 -15.80
N SER A 432 -28.29 -0.99 -17.12
CA SER A 432 -27.58 -0.14 -18.09
C SER A 432 -28.02 1.32 -17.98
N LYS A 433 -29.31 1.59 -17.81
CA LYS A 433 -29.83 2.95 -17.57
C LYS A 433 -29.32 3.53 -16.24
N ALA A 434 -29.27 2.73 -15.17
CA ALA A 434 -28.76 3.17 -13.87
C ALA A 434 -27.26 3.51 -13.93
N ARG A 435 -26.46 2.66 -14.57
CA ARG A 435 -25.03 2.88 -14.81
C ARG A 435 -24.79 4.16 -15.61
N MET A 436 -25.48 4.33 -16.73
CA MET A 436 -25.36 5.53 -17.57
C MET A 436 -25.77 6.79 -16.80
N SER A 437 -26.88 6.74 -16.05
CA SER A 437 -27.33 7.87 -15.23
C SER A 437 -26.31 8.25 -14.14
N LEU A 438 -25.67 7.27 -13.50
CA LEU A 438 -24.60 7.49 -12.54
C LEU A 438 -23.40 8.17 -13.20
N MET A 439 -22.90 7.62 -14.30
CA MET A 439 -21.72 8.15 -14.99
C MET A 439 -21.96 9.57 -15.53
N CYS A 440 -23.13 9.86 -16.11
CA CYS A 440 -23.47 11.23 -16.52
C CYS A 440 -23.46 12.20 -15.34
N LYS A 441 -24.04 11.83 -14.18
CA LYS A 441 -24.01 12.68 -12.98
C LYS A 441 -22.58 12.91 -12.48
N VAL A 442 -21.73 11.89 -12.50
CA VAL A 442 -20.30 12.03 -12.15
C VAL A 442 -19.63 13.05 -13.06
N ILE A 443 -19.83 12.95 -14.38
CA ILE A 443 -19.26 13.89 -15.34
C ILE A 443 -19.76 15.32 -15.07
N SER A 444 -21.08 15.53 -14.99
CA SER A 444 -21.66 16.85 -14.73
C SER A 444 -21.14 17.46 -13.44
N THR A 445 -21.15 16.72 -12.33
CA THR A 445 -20.65 17.21 -11.04
C THR A 445 -19.14 17.47 -11.03
N THR A 446 -18.35 16.67 -11.75
CA THR A 446 -16.90 16.87 -11.87
C THR A 446 -16.60 18.16 -12.61
N VAL A 447 -17.23 18.37 -13.78
CA VAL A 447 -17.03 19.58 -14.57
C VAL A 447 -17.53 20.81 -13.80
N ASN A 448 -18.69 20.71 -13.15
CA ASN A 448 -19.26 21.78 -12.32
C ASN A 448 -18.40 22.18 -11.11
N ALA A 449 -17.48 21.32 -10.67
CA ALA A 449 -16.54 21.61 -9.59
C ALA A 449 -15.23 22.25 -10.08
N LEU A 450 -14.97 22.31 -11.40
CA LEU A 450 -13.75 22.90 -11.96
C LEU A 450 -13.72 24.42 -11.75
N PRO A 451 -12.60 25.02 -11.28
CA PRO A 451 -12.44 26.47 -11.21
C PRO A 451 -12.53 27.14 -12.59
N GLU A 452 -13.04 28.36 -12.67
CA GLU A 452 -13.18 29.10 -13.95
C GLU A 452 -11.84 29.33 -14.66
N ASN A 453 -10.73 29.40 -13.92
CA ASN A 453 -9.37 29.58 -14.46
C ASN A 453 -8.64 28.25 -14.79
N THR A 454 -9.37 27.14 -14.96
CA THR A 454 -8.74 25.84 -15.26
C THR A 454 -8.01 25.91 -16.60
N SER A 455 -6.70 25.60 -16.61
CA SER A 455 -5.91 25.64 -17.84
C SER A 455 -6.32 24.53 -18.82
N PRO A 456 -6.29 24.77 -20.14
CA PRO A 456 -6.66 23.76 -21.14
C PRO A 456 -5.81 22.48 -21.07
N SER A 457 -4.56 22.60 -20.61
CA SER A 457 -3.56 21.54 -20.60
C SER A 457 -3.74 20.41 -19.57
N GLN A 458 -4.78 20.45 -18.72
CA GLN A 458 -4.93 19.47 -17.63
C GLN A 458 -5.46 18.10 -18.08
N GLY A 459 -5.81 17.92 -19.36
CA GLY A 459 -6.34 16.67 -19.89
C GLY A 459 -7.69 16.27 -19.27
N ILE A 460 -8.12 15.03 -19.51
CA ILE A 460 -9.39 14.53 -18.96
C ILE A 460 -9.30 14.40 -17.44
N ALA A 461 -10.24 15.01 -16.72
CA ALA A 461 -10.30 14.96 -15.27
C ALA A 461 -10.29 13.51 -14.73
N PRO A 462 -9.57 13.21 -13.62
CA PRO A 462 -9.41 11.83 -13.13
C PRO A 462 -10.72 11.07 -12.90
N SER A 463 -11.73 11.72 -12.31
CA SER A 463 -13.06 11.10 -12.10
C SER A 463 -13.78 10.80 -13.41
N VAL A 464 -13.64 11.65 -14.42
CA VAL A 464 -14.19 11.41 -15.76
C VAL A 464 -13.49 10.21 -16.39
N ARG A 465 -12.15 10.17 -16.37
CA ARG A 465 -11.39 9.02 -16.89
C ARG A 465 -11.83 7.71 -16.24
N ARG A 466 -11.91 7.67 -14.90
CA ARG A 466 -12.38 6.49 -14.15
C ARG A 466 -13.83 6.10 -14.53
N ALA A 467 -14.72 7.08 -14.74
CA ALA A 467 -16.09 6.81 -15.18
C ALA A 467 -16.13 6.16 -16.59
N LEU A 468 -15.29 6.62 -17.52
CA LEU A 468 -15.16 6.00 -18.84
C LEU A 468 -14.60 4.57 -18.74
N ASP A 469 -13.60 4.35 -17.89
CA ASP A 469 -12.99 3.02 -17.68
C ASP A 469 -13.99 2.02 -17.09
N LEU A 470 -14.81 2.43 -16.11
CA LEU A 470 -15.89 1.60 -15.57
C LEU A 470 -16.95 1.28 -16.61
N THR A 471 -17.28 2.25 -17.47
CA THR A 471 -18.24 2.04 -18.56
C THR A 471 -17.72 1.01 -19.56
N ARG A 472 -16.42 1.04 -19.89
CA ARG A 472 -15.76 -0.01 -20.69
C ARG A 472 -15.77 -1.36 -19.97
N GLY A 473 -15.48 -1.37 -18.67
CA GLY A 473 -15.54 -2.56 -17.83
C GLY A 473 -16.92 -3.22 -17.76
N TRP A 474 -17.98 -2.44 -17.94
CA TRP A 474 -19.35 -2.93 -18.07
C TRP A 474 -19.75 -3.28 -19.50
N ASN A 475 -18.82 -3.22 -20.46
CA ASN A 475 -19.05 -3.43 -21.88
C ASN A 475 -20.15 -2.52 -22.46
N MET A 476 -20.23 -1.28 -21.97
CA MET A 476 -21.21 -0.27 -22.41
C MET A 476 -20.56 0.74 -23.36
N ALA A 477 -21.39 1.31 -24.25
CA ALA A 477 -20.93 2.35 -25.16
C ALA A 477 -20.49 3.61 -24.39
N VAL A 478 -19.26 4.06 -24.65
CA VAL A 478 -18.66 5.25 -24.01
C VAL A 478 -19.05 6.55 -24.72
N ASP A 479 -19.47 6.45 -25.98
CA ASP A 479 -19.82 7.61 -26.83
C ASP A 479 -20.84 8.58 -26.19
N PRO A 480 -21.94 8.11 -25.55
CA PRO A 480 -22.85 9.02 -24.84
C PRO A 480 -22.19 9.83 -23.72
N LEU A 481 -21.19 9.25 -23.04
CA LEU A 481 -20.46 9.92 -21.96
C LEU A 481 -19.46 10.94 -22.51
N ASN A 482 -18.79 10.63 -23.63
CA ASN A 482 -17.93 11.60 -24.32
C ASN A 482 -18.74 12.82 -24.75
N ARG A 483 -19.92 12.62 -25.35
CA ARG A 483 -20.82 13.72 -25.71
C ARG A 483 -21.27 14.52 -24.50
N GLN A 484 -21.69 13.85 -23.42
CA GLN A 484 -22.04 14.52 -22.16
C GLN A 484 -20.89 15.37 -21.63
N TYR A 485 -19.67 14.86 -21.63
CA TYR A 485 -18.49 15.58 -21.14
C TYR A 485 -18.20 16.83 -21.97
N ILE A 486 -18.24 16.74 -23.31
CA ILE A 486 -18.08 17.88 -24.22
C ILE A 486 -19.16 18.94 -23.95
N CYS A 487 -20.43 18.54 -23.87
CA CYS A 487 -21.52 19.46 -23.59
C CYS A 487 -21.36 20.18 -22.24
N GLU A 488 -20.94 19.49 -21.18
CA GLU A 488 -20.72 20.09 -19.87
C GLU A 488 -19.53 21.06 -19.85
N LEU A 489 -18.45 20.74 -20.59
CA LEU A 489 -17.30 21.63 -20.74
C LEU A 489 -17.69 22.93 -21.43
N TYR A 490 -18.40 22.85 -22.56
CA TYR A 490 -18.94 24.05 -23.20
C TYR A 490 -19.95 24.76 -22.30
N ASN A 491 -20.84 24.04 -21.58
CA ASN A 491 -21.78 24.67 -20.64
C ASN A 491 -21.08 25.47 -19.53
N SER A 492 -19.85 25.06 -19.19
CA SER A 492 -19.00 25.68 -18.17
C SER A 492 -17.99 26.69 -18.73
N GLY A 493 -17.94 26.92 -20.04
CA GLY A 493 -17.00 27.85 -20.68
C GLY A 493 -15.60 27.30 -20.95
N PHE A 494 -15.38 26.00 -20.79
CA PHE A 494 -14.10 25.32 -21.10
C PHE A 494 -14.02 24.90 -22.57
N ASP A 495 -14.33 25.82 -23.48
CA ASP A 495 -14.53 25.55 -24.91
C ASP A 495 -13.31 24.88 -25.55
N LYS A 496 -12.09 25.36 -25.24
CA LYS A 496 -10.84 24.77 -25.78
C LYS A 496 -10.58 23.34 -25.32
N GLN A 497 -10.93 22.99 -24.08
CA GLN A 497 -10.84 21.59 -23.62
C GLN A 497 -11.88 20.72 -24.34
N ALA A 498 -13.09 21.25 -24.56
CA ALA A 498 -14.14 20.53 -25.26
C ALA A 498 -13.73 20.21 -26.71
N GLU A 499 -13.13 21.18 -27.41
CA GLU A 499 -12.62 21.03 -28.78
C GLU A 499 -11.61 19.87 -28.92
N GLU A 500 -10.70 19.69 -27.96
CA GLU A 500 -9.71 18.60 -27.96
C GLU A 500 -10.35 17.20 -27.89
N ILE A 501 -11.56 17.10 -27.34
CA ILE A 501 -12.24 15.82 -27.08
C ILE A 501 -13.20 15.44 -28.21
N ILE A 502 -13.67 16.40 -29.01
CA ILE A 502 -14.57 16.16 -30.16
C ILE A 502 -14.12 14.99 -31.06
N PRO A 503 -12.82 14.81 -31.39
CA PRO A 503 -12.38 13.70 -32.23
C PRO A 503 -12.69 12.30 -31.67
N LEU A 504 -12.93 12.18 -30.36
CA LEU A 504 -13.25 10.93 -29.67
C LEU A 504 -14.72 10.51 -29.79
N VAL A 505 -15.55 11.32 -30.45
CA VAL A 505 -16.99 11.05 -30.63
C VAL A 505 -17.26 10.34 -31.95
N SER A 506 -18.00 9.25 -31.85
CA SER A 506 -18.47 8.44 -32.97
C SER A 506 -19.73 9.04 -33.59
N ASP A 507 -20.76 9.34 -32.78
CA ASP A 507 -22.00 9.97 -33.26
C ASP A 507 -21.87 11.50 -33.34
N ARG A 508 -21.24 11.94 -34.44
CA ARG A 508 -20.97 13.36 -34.70
C ARG A 508 -22.24 14.18 -34.93
N ALA A 509 -23.22 13.63 -35.62
CA ALA A 509 -24.47 14.34 -35.94
C ALA A 509 -25.29 14.65 -34.68
N LEU A 510 -25.38 13.68 -33.75
CA LEU A 510 -26.05 13.90 -32.48
C LEU A 510 -25.29 14.93 -31.62
N LEU A 511 -23.96 14.85 -31.57
CA LEU A 511 -23.16 15.87 -30.88
C LEU A 511 -23.40 17.26 -31.48
N GLY A 512 -23.34 17.41 -32.80
CA GLY A 512 -23.62 18.69 -33.47
C GLY A 512 -24.99 19.25 -33.09
N SER A 513 -26.02 18.40 -33.05
CA SER A 513 -27.37 18.79 -32.62
C SER A 513 -27.41 19.29 -31.17
N GLN A 514 -26.66 18.63 -30.27
CA GLN A 514 -26.53 19.05 -28.86
C GLN A 514 -25.77 20.38 -28.73
N LEU A 515 -24.74 20.61 -29.54
CA LEU A 515 -24.00 21.87 -29.56
C LEU A 515 -24.86 23.04 -30.07
N VAL A 516 -25.72 22.81 -31.07
CA VAL A 516 -26.69 23.83 -31.53
C VAL A 516 -27.63 24.25 -30.42
N LEU A 517 -28.16 23.31 -29.64
CA LEU A 517 -29.01 23.62 -28.48
C LEU A 517 -28.26 24.50 -27.46
N LEU A 518 -27.00 24.17 -27.18
CA LEU A 518 -26.17 24.94 -26.25
C LEU A 518 -25.86 26.35 -26.79
N SER A 519 -25.53 26.49 -28.07
CA SER A 519 -25.37 27.80 -28.73
C SER A 519 -26.66 28.63 -28.64
N GLY A 520 -27.82 28.00 -28.84
CA GLY A 520 -29.12 28.63 -28.67
C GLY A 520 -29.35 29.12 -27.24
N GLN A 521 -28.99 28.32 -26.22
CA GLN A 521 -29.06 28.74 -24.82
C GLN A 521 -28.17 29.95 -24.53
N ARG A 522 -26.91 29.94 -25.02
CA ARG A 522 -25.99 31.09 -24.89
C ARG A 522 -26.58 32.36 -25.51
N LEU A 523 -27.17 32.25 -26.70
CA LEU A 523 -27.87 33.36 -27.36
C LEU A 523 -29.08 33.84 -26.57
N HIS A 524 -29.89 32.91 -26.06
CA HIS A 524 -31.08 33.24 -25.28
C HIS A 524 -30.72 34.02 -24.02
N HIS A 525 -29.68 33.59 -23.31
CA HIS A 525 -29.15 34.29 -22.14
C HIS A 525 -28.61 35.68 -22.52
N HIS A 526 -27.81 35.79 -23.58
CA HIS A 526 -27.29 37.07 -24.06
C HIS A 526 -28.41 38.08 -24.34
N LEU A 527 -29.48 37.66 -25.03
CA LEU A 527 -30.65 38.50 -25.30
C LEU A 527 -31.42 38.90 -24.04
N ALA A 528 -31.34 38.11 -22.97
CA ALA A 528 -31.98 38.43 -21.70
C ALA A 528 -31.16 39.43 -20.86
N THR A 529 -29.83 39.47 -21.02
CA THR A 529 -28.92 40.29 -20.21
C THR A 529 -28.31 41.48 -20.95
N SER A 530 -28.38 41.53 -22.28
CA SER A 530 -27.80 42.60 -23.11
C SER A 530 -28.49 43.95 -22.88
N THR A 531 -27.71 45.02 -22.81
CA THR A 531 -28.21 46.40 -22.79
C THR A 531 -28.86 46.81 -24.11
N HIS A 532 -28.54 46.13 -25.21
CA HIS A 532 -29.08 46.32 -26.56
C HIS A 532 -30.15 45.27 -26.91
N ALA A 533 -30.73 44.59 -25.90
CA ALA A 533 -31.65 43.47 -26.10
C ALA A 533 -32.78 43.75 -27.11
N ALA A 534 -33.40 44.94 -27.08
CA ALA A 534 -34.48 45.28 -28.02
C ALA A 534 -33.99 45.38 -29.48
N HIS A 535 -32.77 45.89 -29.69
CA HIS A 535 -32.17 45.99 -31.02
C HIS A 535 -31.76 44.60 -31.53
N HIS A 536 -31.06 43.82 -30.70
CA HIS A 536 -30.66 42.45 -31.02
C HIS A 536 -31.87 41.52 -31.24
N GLN A 537 -32.98 41.73 -30.52
CA GLN A 537 -34.24 41.03 -30.78
C GLN A 537 -34.83 41.38 -32.14
N ALA A 538 -34.76 42.65 -32.59
CA ALA A 538 -35.22 43.06 -33.92
C ALA A 538 -34.38 42.44 -35.06
N LEU A 539 -33.10 42.18 -34.80
CA LEU A 539 -32.19 41.50 -35.72
C LEU A 539 -32.35 39.97 -35.72
N THR A 540 -33.13 39.41 -34.79
CA THR A 540 -33.38 37.96 -34.69
C THR A 540 -34.61 37.57 -35.51
N SER A 541 -34.51 36.50 -36.32
CA SER A 541 -35.66 36.04 -37.09
C SER A 541 -36.79 35.50 -36.18
N PRO A 542 -38.08 35.64 -36.56
CA PRO A 542 -39.20 35.14 -35.75
C PRO A 542 -39.12 33.65 -35.42
N ALA A 543 -38.56 32.84 -36.34
CA ALA A 543 -38.38 31.41 -36.14
C ALA A 543 -37.36 31.10 -35.03
N ILE A 544 -36.25 31.84 -34.99
CA ILE A 544 -35.25 31.71 -33.91
C ILE A 544 -35.86 32.20 -32.60
N THR A 545 -36.54 33.34 -32.59
CA THR A 545 -37.17 33.88 -31.36
C THR A 545 -38.14 32.88 -30.74
N GLU A 546 -38.98 32.22 -31.55
CA GLU A 546 -39.91 31.22 -31.04
C GLU A 546 -39.21 29.95 -30.55
N TRP A 547 -38.18 29.50 -31.26
CA TRP A 547 -37.37 28.36 -30.83
C TRP A 547 -36.60 28.64 -29.53
N LEU A 548 -36.02 29.83 -29.36
CA LEU A 548 -35.32 30.22 -28.14
C LEU A 548 -36.22 30.17 -26.90
N LYS A 549 -37.51 30.48 -27.02
CA LYS A 549 -38.49 30.36 -25.91
C LYS A 549 -38.67 28.92 -25.44
N THR A 550 -38.33 27.93 -26.27
CA THR A 550 -38.38 26.51 -25.88
C THR A 550 -37.14 26.06 -25.11
N LEU A 551 -36.08 26.89 -25.08
CA LEU A 551 -34.82 26.60 -24.41
C LEU A 551 -34.81 27.20 -23.01
N ASP A 552 -34.25 26.45 -22.05
CA ASP A 552 -33.99 26.95 -20.71
C ASP A 552 -32.66 27.72 -20.69
N SER A 553 -32.71 29.05 -20.57
CA SER A 553 -31.51 29.90 -20.41
C SER A 553 -30.88 29.78 -19.02
N GLY A 554 -31.62 29.28 -18.02
CA GLY A 554 -31.14 29.08 -16.65
C GLY A 554 -30.25 27.85 -16.49
N SER A 555 -30.12 27.00 -17.51
CA SER A 555 -29.27 25.80 -17.45
C SER A 555 -27.79 26.07 -17.68
N LEU A 556 -27.42 27.27 -18.14
CA LEU A 556 -26.04 27.66 -18.39
C LEU A 556 -25.28 27.86 -17.07
N ARG A 557 -24.13 27.20 -16.93
CA ARG A 557 -23.26 27.43 -15.78
C ARG A 557 -22.41 28.68 -15.96
N CYS A 558 -21.77 28.84 -17.11
CA CYS A 558 -20.99 30.04 -17.43
C CYS A 558 -21.80 30.96 -18.34
N THR A 559 -22.15 32.14 -17.83
CA THR A 559 -23.00 33.10 -18.53
C THR A 559 -22.25 34.32 -19.08
N GLY A 560 -20.98 34.50 -18.69
CA GLY A 560 -20.11 35.61 -19.10
C GLY A 560 -19.31 35.37 -20.38
N LEU A 561 -19.75 34.45 -21.24
CA LEU A 561 -19.04 34.09 -22.47
C LEU A 561 -19.29 35.13 -23.57
N SER A 562 -18.25 35.41 -24.35
CA SER A 562 -18.35 36.36 -25.47
C SER A 562 -19.20 35.79 -26.63
N LEU A 563 -19.78 36.67 -27.44
CA LEU A 563 -20.44 36.28 -28.68
C LEU A 563 -19.49 35.56 -29.64
N LYS A 564 -18.21 35.95 -29.67
CA LYS A 564 -17.17 35.30 -30.48
C LYS A 564 -16.96 33.83 -30.10
N GLN A 565 -16.86 33.52 -28.80
CA GLN A 565 -16.78 32.13 -28.32
C GLN A 565 -18.06 31.34 -28.64
N SER A 566 -19.23 31.97 -28.53
CA SER A 566 -20.51 31.34 -28.86
C SER A 566 -20.63 31.03 -30.36
N LEU A 567 -20.08 31.90 -31.22
CA LEU A 567 -19.98 31.67 -32.66
C LEU A 567 -18.97 30.56 -32.99
N GLU A 568 -17.81 30.51 -32.32
CA GLU A 568 -16.83 29.42 -32.48
C GLU A 568 -17.46 28.06 -32.16
N LEU A 569 -18.19 27.92 -31.05
CA LEU A 569 -18.96 26.71 -30.72
C LEU A 569 -19.92 26.33 -31.85
N LEU A 570 -20.65 27.31 -32.40
CA LEU A 570 -21.62 27.06 -33.46
C LEU A 570 -20.96 26.62 -34.78
N ASN A 571 -19.77 27.15 -35.08
CA ASN A 571 -18.97 26.69 -36.22
C ASN A 571 -18.57 25.22 -36.08
N HIS A 572 -18.14 24.80 -34.88
CA HIS A 572 -17.89 23.38 -34.62
C HIS A 572 -19.16 22.54 -34.80
N ALA A 573 -20.32 23.01 -34.33
CA ALA A 573 -21.59 22.33 -34.53
C ALA A 573 -21.94 22.16 -36.02
N LEU A 574 -21.74 23.22 -36.84
CA LEU A 574 -21.97 23.18 -38.29
C LEU A 574 -21.08 22.16 -39.00
N HIS A 575 -19.82 22.03 -38.60
CA HIS A 575 -18.89 21.03 -39.16
C HIS A 575 -19.24 19.58 -38.80
N LEU A 576 -20.01 19.36 -37.74
CA LEU A 576 -20.44 18.03 -37.29
C LEU A 576 -21.77 17.59 -37.91
N LEU A 577 -22.58 18.53 -38.38
CA LEU A 577 -23.91 18.28 -38.91
C LEU A 577 -23.89 17.97 -40.41
N VAL A 578 -24.82 17.13 -40.85
CA VAL A 578 -25.03 16.86 -42.28
C VAL A 578 -25.70 18.05 -42.94
N GLU A 579 -25.12 18.53 -44.04
CA GLU A 579 -25.65 19.66 -44.81
C GLU A 579 -27.11 19.42 -45.21
N GLY A 580 -27.94 20.45 -45.00
CA GLY A 580 -29.36 20.41 -45.37
C GLY A 580 -30.31 19.73 -44.38
N SER A 581 -29.82 19.17 -43.28
CA SER A 581 -30.66 18.72 -42.15
C SER A 581 -31.42 19.89 -41.49
N GLN A 582 -32.45 19.59 -40.70
CA GLN A 582 -33.21 20.63 -40.00
C GLN A 582 -32.32 21.36 -38.98
N GLU A 583 -31.47 20.61 -38.29
CA GLU A 583 -30.50 21.09 -37.32
C GLU A 583 -29.44 21.96 -37.99
N TYR A 584 -28.96 21.57 -39.18
CA TYR A 584 -28.01 22.38 -39.96
C TYR A 584 -28.61 23.72 -40.36
N ARG A 585 -29.87 23.74 -40.85
CA ARG A 585 -30.56 25.00 -41.19
C ARG A 585 -30.74 25.90 -39.97
N MET A 586 -31.10 25.34 -38.82
CA MET A 586 -31.19 26.09 -37.57
C MET A 586 -29.83 26.66 -37.17
N ALA A 587 -28.77 25.87 -37.26
CA ALA A 587 -27.40 26.29 -36.97
C ALA A 587 -26.94 27.43 -37.90
N THR A 588 -27.25 27.36 -39.21
CA THR A 588 -26.93 28.45 -40.16
C THR A 588 -27.68 29.74 -39.82
N ALA A 589 -28.96 29.65 -39.44
CA ALA A 589 -29.75 30.81 -39.06
C ALA A 589 -29.23 31.46 -37.76
N LEU A 590 -28.83 30.65 -36.78
CA LEU A 590 -28.16 31.12 -35.57
C LEU A 590 -26.81 31.78 -35.89
N HIS A 591 -26.04 31.23 -36.83
CA HIS A 591 -24.73 31.76 -37.20
C HIS A 591 -24.87 33.17 -37.79
N GLN A 592 -25.87 33.39 -38.65
CA GLN A 592 -26.20 34.71 -39.20
C GLN A 592 -26.56 35.70 -38.08
N THR A 593 -27.35 35.24 -37.10
CA THR A 593 -27.78 36.07 -35.96
C THR A 593 -26.59 36.47 -35.08
N PHE A 594 -25.74 35.53 -34.69
CA PHE A 594 -24.51 35.81 -33.93
C PHE A 594 -23.57 36.75 -34.69
N SER A 595 -23.42 36.54 -36.00
CA SER A 595 -22.55 37.38 -36.84
C SER A 595 -23.05 38.82 -36.91
N ALA A 596 -24.37 39.03 -37.01
CA ALA A 596 -24.97 40.36 -36.98
C ALA A 596 -24.75 41.08 -35.64
N PHE A 597 -24.86 40.36 -34.52
CA PHE A 597 -24.65 40.95 -33.19
C PHE A 597 -23.18 41.34 -32.96
N ILE A 598 -22.24 40.51 -33.43
CA ILE A 598 -20.81 40.83 -33.31
C ILE A 598 -20.46 42.07 -34.15
N GLN A 599 -21.02 42.21 -35.35
CA GLN A 599 -20.81 43.40 -36.19
C GLN A 599 -21.38 44.67 -35.55
N ASP A 600 -22.51 44.55 -34.85
CA ASP A 600 -23.14 45.64 -34.10
C ASP A 600 -22.28 46.06 -32.89
N GLU A 601 -21.80 45.11 -32.09
CA GLU A 601 -20.87 45.39 -30.97
C GLU A 601 -19.55 46.03 -31.42
N GLU A 602 -19.04 45.64 -32.60
CA GLU A 602 -17.83 46.22 -33.17
C GLU A 602 -18.05 47.63 -33.74
N ALA A 603 -19.28 47.97 -34.14
CA ALA A 603 -19.65 49.30 -34.66
C ALA A 603 -19.87 50.36 -33.57
N ASP A 604 -20.22 49.94 -32.33
CA ASP A 604 -20.48 50.83 -31.18
C ASP A 604 -19.23 51.15 -30.32
N LEU A 605 -18.05 50.60 -30.66
CA LEU A 605 -16.79 50.94 -29.98
C LEU A 605 -16.31 52.35 -30.38
N PRO A 606 -16.11 53.31 -29.43
CA PRO A 606 -15.58 54.62 -29.76
C PRO A 606 -14.13 54.48 -30.25
N THR A 607 -13.88 54.94 -31.49
CA THR A 607 -12.54 55.04 -32.11
C THR A 607 -11.59 55.92 -31.34
#